data_AF-A0A3C0WEB2-F1
#
_entry.id   AF-A0A3C0WEB2-F1
#
_cell.length_a   1.000
_cell.length_b   1.000
_cell.length_c   1.000
_cell.angle_alpha   90.00
_cell.angle_beta   90.00
_cell.angle_gamma   90.00
#
_symmetry.space_group_name_H-M   'P 1'
#
loop_
_entity.id
_entity.type
_entity.pdbx_description
1 polymer ?
#
loop_
_entity_poly.entity_id
_entity_poly.type
_entity_poly.pdbx_seq_one_letter_code
_entity_poly.pdbx_strand_id
1 'polypeptide(L)'
;MFQTCLNTSTIKPQPLLDKIRLTAEAGFDAVELWINDVYEHIGRGGEVRDVEKFLSDHGLVVPSMIALRQWGEAVGREYELMLEEARR
;
A
#
# COMPACT_ATOMS: atom_id res chain seq x y z
N MET A 1 -17.07 -1.35 17.20
CA MET A 1 -16.87 -2.52 16.33
C MET A 1 -15.45 -2.45 15.79
N PHE A 2 -14.74 -3.57 15.68
CA PHE A 2 -13.37 -3.59 15.16
C PHE A 2 -13.40 -3.85 13.66
N GLN A 3 -12.48 -3.22 12.92
CA GLN A 3 -12.28 -3.45 11.48
C GLN A 3 -11.07 -4.36 11.28
N THR A 4 -11.17 -5.28 10.33
CA THR A 4 -10.10 -6.19 9.94
C THR A 4 -9.33 -5.61 8.75
N CYS A 5 -8.00 -5.68 8.80
CA CYS A 5 -7.13 -5.15 7.77
C CYS A 5 -6.12 -6.22 7.33
N LEU A 6 -5.99 -6.45 6.02
CA LEU A 6 -4.96 -7.34 5.48
C LEU A 6 -3.72 -6.55 5.07
N ASN A 7 -2.57 -6.93 5.61
CA ASN A 7 -1.27 -6.46 5.13
C ASN A 7 -0.88 -7.23 3.87
N THR A 8 -0.71 -6.54 2.73
CA THR A 8 -0.48 -7.23 1.45
C THR A 8 0.87 -7.94 1.34
N SER A 9 1.80 -7.73 2.27
CA SER A 9 3.06 -8.48 2.29
C SER A 9 2.89 -9.95 2.66
N THR A 10 1.75 -10.34 3.25
CA THR A 10 1.43 -11.73 3.61
C THR A 10 0.95 -12.56 2.41
N ILE A 11 0.59 -11.92 1.30
CA ILE A 11 0.03 -12.55 0.09
C ILE A 11 0.87 -12.25 -1.15
N LYS A 12 2.20 -12.21 -1.01
CA LYS A 12 3.13 -12.19 -2.15
C LYS A 12 3.14 -13.56 -2.86
N PRO A 13 3.42 -13.62 -4.18
CA PRO A 13 3.89 -12.55 -5.09
C PRO A 13 2.79 -11.81 -5.91
N GLN A 14 1.55 -11.76 -5.45
CA GLN A 14 0.40 -11.32 -6.25
C GLN A 14 0.55 -9.86 -6.73
N PRO A 15 0.10 -9.50 -7.95
CA PRO A 15 0.07 -8.11 -8.42
C PRO A 15 -0.78 -7.21 -7.52
N LEU A 16 -0.53 -5.89 -7.55
CA LEU A 16 -1.23 -4.91 -6.70
C LEU A 16 -2.76 -5.02 -6.77
N LEU A 17 -3.32 -5.04 -7.99
CA LEU A 17 -4.77 -5.08 -8.18
C LEU A 17 -5.35 -6.43 -7.72
N ASP A 18 -4.63 -7.54 -7.92
CA ASP A 18 -5.04 -8.84 -7.39
C ASP A 18 -5.03 -8.88 -5.88
N LYS A 19 -4.04 -8.25 -5.22
CA LYS A 19 -4.00 -8.13 -3.76
C LYS A 19 -5.23 -7.40 -3.22
N ILE A 20 -5.62 -6.30 -3.87
CA ILE A 20 -6.81 -5.52 -3.48
C ILE A 20 -8.07 -6.38 -3.67
N ARG A 21 -8.25 -6.99 -4.84
CA ARG A 21 -9.40 -7.85 -5.13
C ARG A 21 -9.51 -9.02 -4.16
N LEU A 22 -8.41 -9.74 -3.92
CA LEU A 22 -8.37 -10.88 -3.00
C LEU A 22 -8.67 -10.47 -1.54
N THR A 23 -8.23 -9.27 -1.13
CA THR A 23 -8.53 -8.75 0.21
C THR A 23 -10.03 -8.53 0.39
N ALA A 24 -10.69 -7.94 -0.62
CA ALA A 24 -12.13 -7.74 -0.60
C ALA A 24 -12.91 -9.07 -0.68
N GLU A 25 -12.51 -9.98 -1.57
CA GLU A 25 -13.13 -11.31 -1.70
C GLU A 25 -13.00 -12.14 -0.41
N ALA A 26 -11.92 -11.95 0.35
CA ALA A 26 -11.71 -12.59 1.65
C ALA A 26 -12.53 -11.96 2.79
N GLY A 27 -13.24 -10.85 2.54
CA GLY A 27 -14.14 -10.21 3.50
C GLY A 27 -13.45 -9.29 4.51
N PHE A 28 -12.25 -8.78 4.20
CA PHE A 28 -11.62 -7.75 5.02
C PHE A 28 -12.26 -6.38 4.79
N ASP A 29 -12.26 -5.53 5.82
CA ASP A 29 -12.77 -4.16 5.75
C ASP A 29 -11.74 -3.19 5.16
N ALA A 30 -10.45 -3.52 5.30
CA ALA A 30 -9.34 -2.66 4.97
C ALA A 30 -8.14 -3.43 4.38
N VAL A 31 -7.29 -2.69 3.68
CA VAL A 31 -6.04 -3.20 3.10
C VAL A 31 -4.88 -2.27 3.43
N GLU A 32 -3.79 -2.84 3.95
CA GLU A 32 -2.52 -2.14 4.15
C GLU A 32 -1.59 -2.50 3.00
N LEU A 33 -1.41 -1.56 2.07
CA LEU A 33 -0.67 -1.78 0.84
C LEU A 33 0.85 -1.80 1.06
N TRP A 34 1.56 -2.56 0.24
CA TRP A 34 3.01 -2.48 0.13
C TRP A 34 3.40 -1.43 -0.92
N ILE A 35 4.05 -0.34 -0.51
CA ILE A 35 4.47 0.82 -1.31
C ILE A 35 5.24 0.42 -2.56
N ASN A 36 6.04 -0.65 -2.49
CA ASN A 36 6.76 -1.18 -3.63
C ASN A 36 5.84 -1.70 -4.73
N ASP A 37 4.69 -2.29 -4.38
CA ASP A 37 3.69 -2.74 -5.37
C ASP A 37 3.05 -1.53 -6.08
N VAL A 38 2.87 -0.42 -5.36
CA VAL A 38 2.35 0.85 -5.93
C VAL A 38 3.38 1.46 -6.87
N TYR A 39 4.65 1.53 -6.47
CA TYR A 39 5.73 2.00 -7.33
C TYR A 39 5.93 1.11 -8.56
N GLU A 40 5.80 -0.20 -8.41
CA GLU A 40 5.85 -1.12 -9.55
C GLU A 40 4.68 -0.90 -10.51
N HIS A 41 3.46 -0.71 -9.99
CA HIS A 41 2.29 -0.41 -10.81
C HIS A 41 2.47 0.88 -11.63
N ILE A 42 2.93 1.95 -10.98
CA ILE A 42 3.22 3.23 -11.65
C ILE A 42 4.37 3.08 -12.65
N GLY A 43 5.44 2.38 -12.28
CA GLY A 43 6.60 2.13 -13.14
C GLY A 43 6.28 1.32 -14.40
N ARG A 44 5.16 0.59 -14.40
CA ARG A 44 4.63 -0.15 -15.57
C ARG A 44 3.61 0.65 -16.39
N GLY A 45 3.42 1.94 -16.07
CA GLY A 45 2.53 2.85 -16.78
C GLY A 45 1.11 2.98 -16.21
N GLY A 46 0.85 2.43 -15.02
CA GLY A 46 -0.42 2.66 -14.30
C GLY A 46 -0.43 4.00 -13.56
N GLU A 47 -1.62 4.44 -13.13
CA GLU A 47 -1.77 5.67 -12.34
C GLU A 47 -2.25 5.40 -10.91
N VAL A 48 -1.88 6.25 -9.96
CA VAL A 48 -2.38 6.19 -8.58
C VAL A 48 -3.91 6.26 -8.53
N ARG A 49 -4.52 7.07 -9.41
CA ARG A 49 -5.97 7.23 -9.50
C ARG A 49 -6.69 5.92 -9.87
N ASP A 50 -6.05 5.06 -10.65
CA ASP A 50 -6.61 3.75 -10.99
C ASP A 50 -6.67 2.86 -9.75
N VAL A 51 -5.62 2.91 -8.91
CA VAL A 51 -5.56 2.18 -7.63
C VAL A 51 -6.62 2.71 -6.66
N GLU A 52 -6.74 4.03 -6.52
CA GLU A 52 -7.76 4.68 -5.68
C GLU A 52 -9.17 4.28 -6.11
N LYS A 53 -9.46 4.32 -7.41
CA LYS A 53 -10.74 3.88 -7.96
C LYS A 53 -10.98 2.40 -7.67
N PHE A 54 -9.97 1.56 -7.88
CA PHE A 54 -10.10 0.11 -7.68
C PHE A 54 -10.36 -0.25 -6.22
N LEU A 55 -9.70 0.44 -5.27
CA LEU A 55 -9.98 0.33 -3.83
C LEU A 55 -11.43 0.71 -3.51
N SER A 56 -11.89 1.85 -4.05
CA SER A 56 -13.27 2.32 -3.86
C SER A 56 -14.31 1.37 -4.44
N ASP A 57 -14.06 0.82 -5.65
CA ASP A 57 -14.95 -0.14 -6.30
C ASP A 57 -15.09 -1.44 -5.47
N HIS A 58 -14.07 -1.79 -4.67
CA HIS A 58 -14.06 -2.95 -3.78
C HIS A 58 -14.46 -2.62 -2.32
N GLY A 59 -14.80 -1.36 -2.03
CA GLY A 59 -15.22 -0.95 -0.69
C GLY A 59 -14.14 -1.05 0.39
N LEU A 60 -12.86 -1.06 0.01
CA LEU A 60 -11.74 -1.21 0.94
C LEU A 60 -11.21 0.14 1.42
N VAL A 61 -10.96 0.24 2.73
CA VAL A 61 -10.24 1.37 3.34
C VAL A 61 -8.74 1.10 3.33
N VAL A 62 -7.92 2.15 3.16
CA VAL A 62 -6.45 2.09 3.32
C VAL A 62 -6.04 2.85 4.58
N PRO A 63 -5.92 2.18 5.74
CA PRO A 63 -5.58 2.85 7.00
C PRO A 63 -4.08 3.20 7.10
N SER A 64 -3.23 2.47 6.39
CA SER A 64 -1.77 2.60 6.41
C SER A 64 -1.15 1.96 5.17
N MET A 65 0.15 2.19 4.98
CA MET A 65 0.97 1.54 3.97
C MET A 65 2.30 1.11 4.59
N ILE A 66 2.83 -0.01 4.11
CA ILE A 66 4.16 -0.53 4.45
C ILE A 66 5.01 -0.58 3.18
N ALA A 67 6.31 -0.81 3.14
CA ALA A 67 7.26 -0.63 4.20
C ALA A 67 8.19 0.47 3.68
N LEU A 68 8.07 1.67 4.24
CA LEU A 68 9.12 2.67 4.11
C LEU A 68 10.36 2.09 4.80
N ARG A 69 11.44 1.85 4.04
CA ARG A 69 12.68 1.26 4.56
C ARG A 69 13.64 2.37 4.98
N GLN A 70 14.73 1.98 5.64
CA GLN A 70 15.85 2.84 6.06
C GLN A 70 15.56 3.97 7.07
N TRP A 71 14.30 4.41 7.26
CA TRP A 71 13.98 5.54 8.12
C TRP A 71 14.48 5.40 9.57
N GLY A 72 14.53 4.17 10.11
CA GLY A 72 14.94 3.92 11.50
C GLY A 72 16.44 3.99 11.74
N GLU A 73 17.25 3.88 10.69
CA GLU A 73 18.73 3.96 10.75
C GLU A 73 19.26 5.29 10.18
N ALA A 74 18.42 6.01 9.44
CA ALA A 74 18.78 7.24 8.76
C ALA A 74 19.15 8.35 9.76
N VAL A 75 20.17 9.13 9.41
CA VAL A 75 20.66 10.28 10.21
C VAL A 75 20.89 11.51 9.32
N GLY A 76 20.83 12.70 9.93
CA GLY A 76 21.05 13.96 9.23
C GLY A 76 20.12 14.11 8.02
N ARG A 77 20.71 14.45 6.86
CA ARG A 77 19.97 14.69 5.61
C ARG A 77 19.19 13.47 5.11
N GLU A 78 19.68 12.26 5.36
CA GLU A 78 18.96 11.04 4.95
C GLU A 78 17.65 10.88 5.71
N TYR A 79 17.66 11.22 7.01
CA TYR A 79 16.44 11.18 7.83
C TYR A 79 15.40 12.18 7.34
N GLU A 80 15.82 13.40 6.99
CA GLU A 80 14.95 14.42 6.41
C GLU A 80 14.30 13.94 5.10
N LEU A 81 15.07 13.33 4.20
CA LEU A 81 14.56 12.75 2.96
C LEU A 81 13.55 11.63 3.21
N MET A 82 13.78 10.76 4.21
CA MET A 82 12.83 9.70 4.55
C MET A 82 11.53 10.25 5.15
N LEU A 83 11.59 11.35 5.91
CA LEU A 83 10.39 12.04 6.40
C LEU A 83 9.60 12.71 5.27
N GLU A 84 10.29 13.27 4.27
CA GLU A 84 9.64 13.80 3.07
C GLU A 84 8.96 12.70 2.27
N GLU A 85 9.62 11.56 2.09
CA GLU A 85 9.03 10.40 1.43
C GLU A 85 7.80 9.87 2.17
N ALA A 86 7.83 9.85 3.52
CA ALA A 86 6.68 9.44 4.33
C ALA A 86 5.46 10.37 4.23
N ARG A 87 5.64 11.62 3.77
CA ARG A 87 4.55 12.61 3.62
C ARG A 87 3.86 12.55 2.26
N ARG A 88 4.47 11.90 1.26
CA ARG A 88 3.93 11.80 -0.09
C ARG A 88 2.74 10.85 -0.12
#